data_AF-A0A9D2D1E4-F1
#
_entry.id   AF-A0A9D2D1E4-F1
#
_cell.length_a   1.000
_cell.length_b   1.000
_cell.length_c   1.000
_cell.angle_alpha   90.00
_cell.angle_beta   90.00
_cell.angle_gamma   90.00
#
_symmetry.space_group_name_H-M   'P 1'
#
loop_
_entity.id
_entity.type
_entity.pdbx_description
1 polymer ?
#
loop_
_entity_poly.entity_id
_entity_poly.type
_entity_poly.pdbx_seq_one_letter_code
_entity_poly.pdbx_strand_id
1 'polypeptide(L)'
;MEQGRLRALLPIGVFLVSFLGMGIISGDFNHMPTVVGFLLALMTAFFQDRSLNFDEKIKVITKGVGDENIITMCLIFLAAGGFSGAVKAAGGADSTVNFCLSILPSSVAVMGLMLIGCFISLSMG
;
A
#
# COMPACT_ATOMS: atom_id res chain seq x y z
N MET A 1 -12.77 -12.71 31.13
CA MET A 1 -11.65 -12.18 31.95
C MET A 1 -10.65 -11.57 31.00
N GLU A 2 -10.92 -10.33 30.58
CA GLU A 2 -10.04 -9.49 29.77
C GLU A 2 -8.73 -9.23 30.51
N GLN A 3 -7.68 -9.95 30.14
CA GLN A 3 -6.34 -9.44 30.34
C GLN A 3 -5.94 -8.77 29.03
N GLY A 4 -6.05 -7.44 29.01
CA GLY A 4 -5.51 -6.61 27.93
C GLY A 4 -4.02 -6.95 27.77
N ARG A 5 -3.70 -7.78 26.78
CA ARG A 5 -2.32 -8.17 26.45
C ARG A 5 -1.62 -6.92 25.94
N LEU A 6 -1.00 -6.15 26.84
CA LEU A 6 0.01 -5.15 26.50
C LEU A 6 1.07 -5.76 25.56
N ARG A 7 1.31 -7.08 25.71
CA ARG A 7 2.08 -7.91 24.79
C ARG A 7 1.57 -7.88 23.34
N ALA A 8 0.27 -8.00 23.09
CA ALA A 8 -0.29 -7.99 21.73
C ALA A 8 -0.10 -6.65 21.01
N LEU A 9 0.12 -5.55 21.75
CA LEU A 9 0.42 -4.22 21.20
C LEU A 9 1.92 -4.04 20.88
N LEU A 10 2.79 -4.93 21.38
CA LEU A 10 4.24 -4.83 21.23
C LEU A 10 4.71 -4.87 19.76
N PRO A 11 4.16 -5.74 18.87
CA PRO A 11 4.47 -5.71 17.44
C PRO A 11 4.15 -4.36 16.78
N ILE A 12 3.03 -3.75 17.17
CA ILE A 12 2.58 -2.44 16.68
C ILE A 12 3.52 -1.35 17.21
N GLY A 13 3.94 -1.43 18.47
CA GLY A 13 4.94 -0.54 19.06
C GLY A 13 6.29 -0.63 18.35
N VAL A 14 6.75 -1.85 18.01
CA VAL A 14 7.99 -2.06 17.25
C VAL A 14 7.87 -1.48 15.85
N PHE A 15 6.75 -1.69 15.18
CA PHE A 15 6.47 -1.06 13.88
C PHE A 15 6.57 0.46 13.96
N LEU A 16 5.86 1.08 14.91
CA LEU A 16 5.84 2.53 15.11
C LEU A 16 7.23 3.08 15.42
N VAL A 17 7.93 2.51 16.41
CA VAL A 17 9.26 3.00 16.82
C VAL A 17 10.28 2.80 15.71
N SER A 18 10.23 1.68 14.99
CA SER A 18 11.19 1.44 13.91
C SER A 18 10.90 2.31 12.68
N PHE A 19 9.63 2.49 12.30
CA PHE A 19 9.24 3.30 11.15
C PHE A 19 9.40 4.81 11.42
N LEU A 20 8.91 5.32 12.56
CA LEU A 20 9.10 6.73 12.94
C LEU A 20 10.55 7.01 13.30
N GLY A 21 11.22 6.10 14.01
CA GLY A 21 12.62 6.27 14.38
C GLY A 21 13.52 6.42 13.14
N MET A 22 13.30 5.59 12.12
CA MET A 22 14.02 5.72 10.87
C MET A 22 13.68 7.01 10.12
N GLY A 23 12.41 7.42 10.12
CA GLY A 23 12.00 8.69 9.50
C GLY A 23 12.57 9.93 10.19
N ILE A 24 12.69 9.92 11.52
CA ILE A 24 13.26 11.02 12.30
C ILE A 24 14.78 11.07 12.14
N ILE A 25 15.47 9.92 12.12
CA ILE A 25 16.93 9.86 12.01
C ILE A 25 17.41 10.14 10.58
N SER A 26 16.77 9.54 9.57
CA SER A 26 17.15 9.70 8.17
C SER A 26 16.56 10.94 7.51
N GLY A 27 15.58 11.60 8.14
CA GLY A 27 14.87 12.76 7.59
C GLY A 27 13.97 12.44 6.40
N ASP A 28 13.92 11.19 5.95
CA ASP A 28 13.14 10.73 4.82
C ASP A 28 12.58 9.32 5.09
N PHE A 29 11.25 9.20 5.06
CA PHE A 29 10.53 7.95 5.29
C PHE A 29 10.65 6.97 4.11
N ASN A 30 11.20 7.37 2.97
CA ASN A 30 11.42 6.50 1.81
C ASN A 30 12.65 5.60 1.97
N HIS A 31 13.58 5.90 2.89
CA HIS A 31 14.76 5.07 3.12
C HIS A 31 14.43 3.70 3.72
N MET A 32 13.28 3.58 4.39
CA MET A 32 12.79 2.32 4.93
C MET A 32 11.41 2.02 4.37
N PRO A 33 11.30 1.08 3.42
CA PRO A 33 10.00 0.66 2.92
C PRO A 33 9.11 0.18 4.07
N THR A 34 7.86 0.63 4.10
CA THR A 34 6.88 0.25 5.13
C THR A 34 6.76 -1.27 5.29
N VAL A 35 6.94 -2.01 4.19
CA VAL A 35 6.98 -3.48 4.15
C VAL A 35 8.04 -4.06 5.09
N VAL A 36 9.24 -3.46 5.15
CA VAL A 36 10.33 -3.90 6.04
C VAL A 36 9.92 -3.73 7.50
N GLY A 37 9.31 -2.59 7.85
CA GLY A 37 8.77 -2.36 9.18
C GLY A 37 7.70 -3.38 9.56
N PHE A 38 6.80 -3.69 8.63
CA PHE A 38 5.75 -4.70 8.83
C PHE A 38 6.35 -6.10 9.05
N LEU A 39 7.44 -6.43 8.35
CA LEU A 39 8.17 -7.69 8.49
C LEU A 39 8.83 -7.83 9.87
N LEU A 40 9.41 -6.75 10.40
CA LEU A 40 9.94 -6.70 11.77
C LEU A 40 8.84 -6.85 12.81
N ALA A 41 7.68 -6.22 12.59
CA ALA A 41 6.51 -6.40 13.45
C ALA A 41 6.01 -7.85 13.45
N LEU A 42 5.93 -8.50 12.28
CA LEU A 42 5.56 -9.90 12.18
C LEU A 42 6.58 -10.83 12.84
N MET A 43 7.88 -10.58 12.66
CA MET A 43 8.93 -11.32 13.37
C MET A 43 8.81 -11.18 14.88
N THR A 44 8.59 -9.96 15.37
CA THR A 44 8.41 -9.74 16.82
C THR A 44 7.13 -10.38 17.36
N ALA A 45 6.03 -10.38 16.60
CA ALA A 45 4.82 -11.14 16.92
C ALA A 45 5.09 -12.65 16.98
N PHE A 46 5.86 -13.17 16.02
CA PHE A 46 6.25 -14.58 15.98
C PHE A 46 7.12 -14.98 17.18
N PHE A 47 8.07 -14.14 17.57
CA PHE A 47 8.90 -14.38 18.75
C PHE A 47 8.11 -14.32 20.06
N GLN A 48 7.08 -13.48 20.13
CA GLN A 48 6.29 -13.30 21.35
C GLN A 48 5.33 -14.47 21.64
N ASP A 49 4.74 -15.07 20.60
CA ASP A 49 3.90 -16.27 20.72
C ASP A 49 4.74 -17.56 20.60
N ARG A 50 5.81 -17.70 21.41
CA ARG A 50 6.73 -18.86 21.40
C ARG A 50 6.03 -20.23 21.60
N SER A 51 4.79 -20.23 22.09
CA SER A 51 4.00 -21.44 22.38
C SER A 51 3.19 -22.00 21.20
N LEU A 52 3.03 -21.25 20.11
CA LEU A 52 2.28 -21.69 18.93
C LEU A 52 3.23 -22.25 17.88
N ASN A 53 2.87 -23.38 17.26
CA ASN A 53 3.65 -23.94 16.16
C ASN A 53 3.65 -22.98 14.96
N PHE A 54 4.69 -23.05 14.11
CA PHE A 54 4.78 -22.24 12.89
C PHE A 54 3.52 -22.38 12.00
N ASP A 55 2.96 -23.59 11.94
CA ASP A 55 1.74 -23.88 11.18
C ASP A 55 0.53 -23.12 11.72
N GLU A 56 0.34 -23.07 13.05
CA GLU A 56 -0.73 -22.30 13.68
C GLU A 56 -0.55 -20.80 13.47
N LYS A 57 0.68 -20.29 13.52
CA LYS A 57 0.97 -18.86 13.23
C LYS A 57 0.57 -18.50 11.81
N ILE A 58 0.92 -19.33 10.83
CA ILE A 58 0.53 -19.13 9.43
C ILE A 58 -0.99 -19.22 9.30
N LYS A 59 -1.64 -20.18 9.95
CA LYS A 59 -3.11 -20.32 9.91
C LYS A 59 -3.83 -19.09 10.45
N VAL A 60 -3.32 -18.48 11.53
CA VAL A 60 -3.87 -17.22 12.09
C VAL A 60 -3.69 -16.05 11.10
N ILE A 61 -2.51 -15.92 10.48
CA ILE A 61 -2.28 -14.88 9.47
C ILE A 61 -3.19 -15.08 8.26
N THR A 62 -3.22 -16.28 7.71
CA THR A 62 -4.05 -16.61 6.53
C THR A 62 -5.53 -16.41 6.81
N LYS A 63 -5.99 -16.67 8.04
CA LYS A 63 -7.38 -16.37 8.45
C LYS A 63 -7.67 -14.87 8.48
N GLY A 64 -6.71 -14.04 8.89
CA GLY A 64 -6.86 -12.57 8.87
C GLY A 64 -6.77 -11.97 7.46
N VAL A 65 -5.83 -12.44 6.65
CA VAL A 65 -5.68 -12.04 5.23
C VAL A 65 -6.84 -12.56 4.39
N GLY A 66 -7.39 -13.72 4.76
CA GLY A 66 -8.48 -14.39 4.07
C GLY A 66 -9.86 -13.77 4.29
N ASP A 67 -9.96 -12.64 4.98
CA ASP A 67 -11.21 -11.90 5.12
C ASP A 67 -11.70 -11.42 3.75
N GLU A 68 -13.00 -11.56 3.49
CA GLU A 68 -13.60 -11.24 2.19
C GLU A 68 -13.35 -9.79 1.77
N ASN A 69 -13.35 -8.83 2.72
CA ASN A 69 -13.07 -7.43 2.41
C ASN A 69 -11.61 -7.21 2.01
N ILE A 70 -10.68 -7.85 2.73
CA ILE A 70 -9.24 -7.74 2.46
C ILE A 70 -8.91 -8.38 1.11
N ILE A 71 -9.42 -9.59 0.85
CA ILE A 71 -9.25 -10.25 -0.45
C ILE A 71 -9.83 -9.39 -1.57
N THR A 72 -11.05 -8.86 -1.38
CA THR A 72 -11.71 -8.01 -2.39
C THR A 72 -10.89 -6.76 -2.69
N MET A 73 -10.39 -6.06 -1.66
CA MET A 73 -9.48 -4.92 -1.85
C MET A 73 -8.22 -5.31 -2.61
N CYS A 74 -7.57 -6.42 -2.24
CA CYS A 74 -6.38 -6.92 -2.93
C CYS A 74 -6.65 -7.24 -4.40
N LEU A 75 -7.76 -7.90 -4.72
CA LEU A 75 -8.14 -8.23 -6.09
C LEU A 75 -8.41 -6.98 -6.92
N ILE A 76 -9.13 -6.00 -6.37
CA ILE A 76 -9.38 -4.71 -7.03
C ILE A 76 -8.05 -4.00 -7.29
N PHE A 77 -7.19 -3.86 -6.29
CA PHE A 77 -5.88 -3.21 -6.44
C PHE A 77 -4.98 -3.93 -7.45
N LEU A 78 -4.98 -5.26 -7.46
CA LEU A 78 -4.16 -6.06 -8.38
C LEU A 78 -4.67 -5.95 -9.82
N ALA A 79 -5.99 -6.00 -10.02
CA ALA A 79 -6.60 -5.81 -11.32
C ALA A 79 -6.39 -4.38 -11.86
N ALA A 80 -6.62 -3.36 -11.02
CA ALA A 80 -6.39 -1.95 -11.34
C ALA A 80 -4.92 -1.68 -11.65
N GLY A 81 -3.99 -2.16 -10.80
CA GLY A 81 -2.55 -2.02 -11.02
C GLY A 81 -2.08 -2.72 -12.31
N GLY A 82 -2.58 -3.92 -12.60
CA GLY A 82 -2.29 -4.64 -13.84
C GLY A 82 -2.81 -3.91 -15.09
N PHE A 83 -4.05 -3.40 -15.01
CA PHE A 83 -4.65 -2.63 -16.09
C PHE A 83 -3.92 -1.29 -16.33
N SER A 84 -3.60 -0.56 -15.26
CA SER A 84 -2.79 0.66 -15.30
C SER A 84 -1.43 0.41 -15.95
N GLY A 85 -0.75 -0.68 -15.58
CA GLY A 85 0.49 -1.11 -16.22
C GLY A 85 0.33 -1.38 -17.72
N ALA A 86 -0.73 -2.09 -18.12
CA ALA A 86 -1.00 -2.40 -19.53
C ALA A 86 -1.32 -1.14 -20.37
N VAL A 87 -2.15 -0.23 -19.85
CA VAL A 87 -2.50 1.04 -20.54
C VAL A 87 -1.26 1.93 -20.69
N LYS A 88 -0.39 1.96 -19.68
CA LYS A 88 0.89 2.68 -19.76
C LYS A 88 1.84 2.05 -20.77
N ALA A 89 1.95 0.72 -20.80
CA ALA A 89 2.78 0.01 -21.78
C ALA A 89 2.26 0.17 -23.23
N ALA A 90 0.94 0.26 -23.41
CA ALA A 90 0.31 0.54 -24.70
C ALA A 90 0.46 2.00 -25.16
N GLY A 91 1.06 2.88 -24.33
CA GLY A 91 1.19 4.31 -24.63
C GLY A 91 -0.14 5.07 -24.60
N GLY A 92 -1.20 4.49 -24.03
CA GLY A 92 -2.53 5.09 -23.96
C GLY A 92 -2.54 6.35 -23.09
N ALA A 93 -1.79 6.34 -21.98
CA ALA A 93 -1.63 7.50 -21.10
C ALA A 93 -0.92 8.67 -21.84
N ASP A 94 0.23 8.40 -22.47
CA ASP A 94 0.98 9.40 -23.22
C ASP A 94 0.21 9.94 -24.43
N SER A 95 -0.51 9.08 -25.14
CA SER A 95 -1.35 9.48 -26.29
C SER A 95 -2.52 10.36 -25.88
N THR A 96 -3.15 10.07 -24.73
CA THR A 96 -4.25 10.89 -24.19
C THR A 96 -3.74 12.27 -23.77
N VAL A 97 -2.58 12.33 -23.09
CA VAL A 97 -1.95 13.60 -22.69
C VAL A 97 -1.57 14.43 -23.92
N ASN A 98 -0.95 13.82 -24.94
CA ASN A 98 -0.58 14.52 -26.17
C ASN A 98 -1.79 15.01 -26.97
N PHE A 99 -2.84 14.20 -27.09
CA PHE A 99 -4.10 14.60 -27.74
C PHE A 99 -4.72 15.82 -27.05
N CYS A 100 -4.76 15.81 -25.72
CA CYS A 100 -5.31 16.93 -24.96
C CYS A 100 -4.44 18.20 -25.03
N LEU A 101 -3.10 18.08 -25.02
CA LEU A 101 -2.20 19.22 -25.23
C LEU A 101 -2.38 19.87 -26.61
N SER A 102 -2.75 19.08 -27.62
CA SER A 102 -3.06 19.59 -28.96
C SER A 102 -4.37 20.39 -29.02
N ILE A 103 -5.32 20.11 -28.12
CA ILE A 103 -6.65 20.75 -28.07
C ILE A 103 -6.70 21.94 -27.09
N LEU A 104 -5.81 21.98 -26.08
CA LEU A 104 -5.87 22.97 -25.01
C LEU A 104 -5.20 24.32 -25.36
N PRO A 105 -5.90 25.46 -25.24
CA PRO A 105 -5.27 26.78 -25.26
C PRO A 105 -4.49 27.03 -23.97
N SER A 106 -3.35 27.74 -24.08
CA SER A 106 -2.38 27.98 -23.01
C SER A 106 -2.94 28.57 -21.70
N SER A 107 -4.09 29.25 -21.76
CA SER A 107 -4.76 29.85 -20.60
C SER A 107 -5.49 28.84 -19.69
N VAL A 108 -5.93 27.69 -20.21
CA VAL A 108 -6.70 26.67 -19.46
C VAL A 108 -5.93 25.36 -19.23
N ALA A 109 -4.63 25.33 -19.57
CA ALA A 109 -3.82 24.12 -19.56
C ALA A 109 -3.74 23.43 -18.18
N VAL A 110 -3.61 24.19 -17.09
CA VAL A 110 -3.51 23.64 -15.72
C VAL A 110 -4.81 22.93 -15.31
N MET A 111 -5.95 23.55 -15.59
CA MET A 111 -7.27 22.97 -15.30
C MET A 111 -7.51 21.72 -16.17
N GLY A 112 -7.12 21.79 -17.45
CA GLY A 112 -7.19 20.65 -18.38
C GLY A 112 -6.35 19.46 -17.89
N LEU A 113 -5.10 19.69 -17.52
CA LEU A 113 -4.21 18.65 -16.98
C LEU A 113 -4.74 18.03 -15.69
N MET A 114 -5.37 18.82 -14.81
CA MET A 114 -6.01 18.32 -13.60
C MET A 114 -7.19 17.38 -13.91
N LEU A 115 -8.08 17.76 -14.85
CA LEU A 115 -9.19 16.90 -15.27
C LEU A 115 -8.72 15.63 -15.97
N ILE A 116 -7.66 15.72 -16.78
CA ILE A 116 -7.06 14.56 -17.46
C ILE A 116 -6.44 13.63 -16.42
N GLY A 117 -5.71 14.17 -15.44
CA GLY A 117 -5.17 13.41 -14.33
C GLY A 117 -6.27 12.71 -13.52
N CYS A 118 -7.38 13.40 -13.23
CA CYS A 118 -8.56 12.81 -12.60
C CYS A 118 -9.19 11.73 -13.48
N PHE A 119 -9.34 11.95 -14.78
CA PHE A 119 -9.94 10.97 -15.69
C PHE A 119 -9.08 9.71 -15.82
N ILE A 120 -7.75 9.87 -15.93
CA ILE A 120 -6.80 8.76 -15.97
C ILE A 120 -6.80 8.02 -14.63
N SER A 121 -6.80 8.74 -13.50
CA SER A 121 -6.87 8.12 -12.17
C SER A 121 -8.18 7.35 -11.99
N LEU A 122 -9.33 7.91 -12.41
CA LEU A 122 -10.63 7.24 -12.31
C LEU A 122 -10.73 6.02 -13.24
N SER A 123 -10.06 6.07 -14.40
CA SER A 123 -10.10 4.99 -15.40
C SER A 123 -9.10 3.87 -15.10
N MET A 124 -7.93 4.20 -14.54
CA MET A 124 -6.91 3.23 -14.15
C MET A 124 -7.23 2.54 -12.82
N GLY A 125 -8.07 3.14 -11.99
CA GLY A 125 -8.42 2.69 -10.64
C GLY A 125 -7.65 3.46 -9.58
#